data_AF-C1DP17-F1
#
_entry.id   AF-C1DP17-F1
#
_cell.length_a   1.000
_cell.length_b   1.000
_cell.length_c   1.000
_cell.angle_alpha   90.00
_cell.angle_beta   90.00
_cell.angle_gamma   90.00
#
_symmetry.space_group_name_H-M   'P 1'
#
loop_
_entity.id
_entity.type
_entity.pdbx_description
1 polymer ?
#
loop_
_entity_poly.entity_id
_entity_poly.type
_entity_poly.pdbx_seq_one_letter_code
_entity_poly.pdbx_strand_id
1 'polypeptide(L)'
;MLGVLVHPQSRPHALTVCKARGVEASVGAVHAALERDDVLAAGIARLLLWTDPAPLPAVGEVARSWDLYVRAWRPGKPHRNRWDACYAQAMDALVGELST
;
A
#
# COMPACT_ATOMS: atom_id res chain seq x y z
N MET A 1 1.43 2.06 -9.61
CA MET A 1 0.35 3.04 -9.88
C MET A 1 -0.57 2.63 -11.02
N LEU A 2 -0.06 2.46 -12.26
CA LEU A 2 -0.89 1.96 -13.38
C LEU A 2 -1.62 0.66 -13.03
N GLY A 3 -0.92 -0.32 -12.47
CA GLY A 3 -1.53 -1.57 -12.02
C GLY A 3 -2.70 -1.40 -11.05
N VAL A 4 -2.66 -0.42 -10.15
CA VAL A 4 -3.77 -0.14 -9.21
C VAL A 4 -4.96 0.52 -9.90
N LEU A 5 -4.72 1.40 -10.88
CA LEU A 5 -5.79 2.14 -11.56
C LEU A 5 -6.53 1.29 -12.62
N VAL A 6 -5.89 0.24 -13.14
CA VAL A 6 -6.46 -0.58 -14.23
C VAL A 6 -6.83 -2.01 -13.82
N HIS A 7 -6.29 -2.54 -12.70
CA HIS A 7 -6.57 -3.91 -12.31
C HIS A 7 -8.04 -4.06 -11.82
N PRO A 8 -8.80 -5.06 -12.29
CA PRO A 8 -10.24 -5.16 -12.00
C PRO A 8 -10.58 -5.17 -10.51
N GLN A 9 -9.75 -5.80 -9.69
CA GLN A 9 -10.02 -5.94 -8.24
C GLN A 9 -9.69 -4.66 -7.45
N SER A 10 -8.78 -3.82 -7.93
CA SER A 10 -8.37 -2.60 -7.21
C SER A 10 -8.99 -1.33 -7.79
N ARG A 11 -9.37 -1.34 -9.08
CA ARG A 11 -9.89 -0.17 -9.80
C ARG A 11 -11.09 0.50 -9.11
N PRO A 12 -12.16 -0.20 -8.68
CA PRO A 12 -13.29 0.44 -8.01
C PRO A 12 -12.89 1.19 -6.73
N HIS A 13 -11.95 0.60 -5.97
CA HIS A 13 -11.42 1.23 -4.76
C HIS A 13 -10.52 2.41 -5.10
N ALA A 14 -9.70 2.31 -6.15
CA ALA A 14 -8.84 3.40 -6.60
C ALA A 14 -9.65 4.62 -7.03
N LEU A 15 -10.77 4.41 -7.76
CA LEU A 15 -11.71 5.48 -8.11
C LEU A 15 -12.31 6.14 -6.87
N THR A 16 -12.68 5.34 -5.86
CA THR A 16 -13.25 5.84 -4.61
C THR A 16 -12.26 6.71 -3.84
N VAL A 17 -11.01 6.24 -3.69
CA VAL A 17 -9.94 7.00 -3.04
C VAL A 17 -9.67 8.29 -3.82
N CYS A 18 -9.47 8.23 -5.13
CA CYS A 18 -9.21 9.42 -5.95
C CYS A 18 -10.34 10.45 -5.83
N LYS A 19 -11.60 10.01 -5.89
CA LYS A 19 -12.77 10.89 -5.68
C LYS A 19 -12.76 11.54 -4.29
N ALA A 20 -12.49 10.79 -3.23
CA ALA A 20 -12.45 11.31 -1.86
C ALA A 20 -11.31 12.31 -1.64
N ARG A 21 -10.25 12.22 -2.45
CA ARG A 21 -9.10 13.14 -2.41
C ARG A 21 -9.20 14.29 -3.42
N GLY A 22 -10.27 14.36 -4.22
CA GLY A 22 -10.42 15.38 -5.25
C GLY A 22 -9.40 15.28 -6.38
N VAL A 23 -8.88 14.08 -6.65
CA VAL A 23 -7.86 13.82 -7.67
C VAL A 23 -8.48 13.04 -8.82
N GLU A 24 -8.16 13.43 -10.06
CA GLU A 24 -8.55 12.67 -11.24
C GLU A 24 -7.88 11.29 -11.21
N ALA A 25 -8.64 10.22 -11.47
CA ALA A 25 -8.14 8.85 -11.44
C ALA A 25 -7.33 8.46 -12.70
N SER A 26 -6.37 9.29 -13.08
CA SER A 26 -5.40 9.05 -14.15
C SER A 26 -3.99 8.90 -13.59
N VAL A 27 -3.13 8.18 -14.30
CA VAL A 27 -1.74 7.93 -13.84
C VAL A 27 -1.00 9.25 -13.59
N GLY A 28 -1.14 10.22 -14.50
CA GLY A 28 -0.47 11.52 -14.38
C GLY A 28 -0.96 12.33 -13.18
N ALA A 29 -2.27 12.46 -13.00
CA ALA A 29 -2.85 13.23 -11.90
C ALA A 29 -2.55 12.60 -10.54
N VAL A 30 -2.70 11.28 -10.41
CA VAL A 30 -2.36 10.57 -9.17
C VAL A 30 -0.88 10.70 -8.86
N HIS A 31 0.02 10.52 -9.85
CA HIS A 31 1.46 10.65 -9.63
C HIS A 31 1.85 12.04 -9.15
N ALA A 32 1.30 13.09 -9.76
CA ALA A 32 1.55 14.47 -9.35
C ALA A 32 0.97 14.79 -7.95
N ALA A 33 -0.14 14.15 -7.56
CA ALA A 33 -0.75 14.37 -6.25
C ALA A 33 -0.03 13.62 -5.12
N LEU A 34 0.57 12.46 -5.40
CA LEU A 34 1.26 11.65 -4.38
C LEU A 34 2.37 12.40 -3.63
N GLU A 35 3.00 13.39 -4.24
CA GLU A 35 4.08 14.18 -3.63
C GLU A 35 3.60 15.01 -2.43
N ARG A 36 2.31 15.34 -2.38
CA ARG A 36 1.73 16.28 -1.40
C ARG A 36 0.51 15.76 -0.66
N ASP A 37 -0.02 14.60 -1.06
CA ASP A 37 -1.18 13.97 -0.43
C ASP A 37 -0.80 12.60 0.12
N ASP A 38 -0.30 12.58 1.35
CA ASP A 38 0.11 11.36 2.05
C ASP A 38 -1.04 10.37 2.24
N VAL A 39 -2.29 10.87 2.37
CA VAL A 39 -3.47 10.02 2.50
C VAL A 39 -3.77 9.31 1.19
N LEU A 40 -3.67 10.02 0.06
CA LEU A 40 -3.74 9.40 -1.26
C LEU A 40 -2.62 8.39 -1.45
N ALA A 41 -1.38 8.73 -1.07
CA ALA A 41 -0.23 7.85 -1.18
C ALA A 41 -0.43 6.55 -0.38
N ALA A 42 -0.86 6.65 0.88
CA ALA A 42 -1.18 5.51 1.72
C ALA A 42 -2.32 4.66 1.12
N GLY A 43 -3.38 5.31 0.62
CA GLY A 43 -4.51 4.63 -0.02
C GLY A 43 -4.10 3.84 -1.26
N ILE A 44 -3.39 4.47 -2.20
CA ILE A 44 -2.90 3.80 -3.42
C ILE A 44 -1.90 2.70 -3.08
N ALA A 45 -1.03 2.90 -2.09
CA ALA A 45 -0.10 1.89 -1.61
C ALA A 45 -0.85 0.66 -1.07
N ARG A 46 -1.88 0.85 -0.24
CA ARG A 46 -2.70 -0.26 0.29
C ARG A 46 -3.41 -1.07 -0.81
N LEU A 47 -3.82 -0.41 -1.89
CA LEU A 47 -4.49 -1.09 -3.01
C LEU A 47 -3.56 -1.99 -3.85
N LEU A 48 -2.24 -1.92 -3.66
CA LEU A 48 -1.33 -2.92 -4.27
C LEU A 48 -1.63 -4.34 -3.78
N LEU A 49 -2.17 -4.50 -2.56
CA LEU A 49 -2.57 -5.79 -2.01
C LEU A 49 -3.64 -6.49 -2.86
N TRP A 50 -4.57 -5.73 -3.45
CA TRP A 50 -5.63 -6.26 -4.34
C TRP A 50 -5.11 -6.70 -5.71
N THR A 51 -3.85 -6.40 -6.04
CA THR A 51 -3.23 -6.78 -7.31
C THR A 51 -2.37 -8.04 -7.20
N ASP A 52 -2.17 -8.54 -5.97
CA ASP A 52 -1.42 -9.74 -5.69
C ASP A 52 -2.37 -10.94 -5.52
N PRO A 53 -2.20 -12.04 -6.29
CA PRO A 53 -3.08 -13.20 -6.20
C PRO A 53 -2.76 -14.13 -5.03
N ALA A 54 -1.62 -13.94 -4.35
CA ALA A 54 -1.25 -14.77 -3.21
C ALA A 54 -2.07 -14.39 -1.95
N PRO A 55 -2.28 -15.32 -1.00
CA PRO A 55 -2.97 -15.01 0.25
C PRO A 55 -2.30 -13.87 1.01
N LEU A 56 -3.13 -13.05 1.66
CA LEU A 56 -2.65 -12.03 2.57
C LEU A 56 -2.02 -12.71 3.81
N PRO A 57 -0.76 -12.37 4.17
CA PRO A 57 -0.15 -12.87 5.40
C PRO A 57 -0.95 -12.49 6.64
N ALA A 58 -0.93 -13.35 7.65
CA ALA A 58 -1.49 -13.01 8.94
C ALA A 58 -0.63 -11.92 9.63
N VAL A 59 -1.27 -11.14 10.51
CA VAL A 59 -0.57 -10.17 11.34
C VAL A 59 0.52 -10.87 12.14
N GLY A 60 1.74 -10.33 12.13
CA GLY A 60 2.92 -10.93 12.76
C GLY A 60 3.70 -11.91 11.89
N GLU A 61 3.21 -12.33 10.72
CA GLU A 61 3.99 -13.15 9.78
C GLU A 61 5.03 -12.31 9.02
N VAL A 62 6.12 -11.92 9.70
CA VAL A 62 7.14 -10.99 9.19
C VAL A 62 7.73 -11.43 7.84
N ALA A 63 8.14 -12.70 7.73
CA ALA A 63 8.77 -13.21 6.51
C ALA A 63 7.80 -13.19 5.31
N ARG A 64 6.56 -13.64 5.50
CA ARG A 64 5.53 -13.62 4.43
C ARG A 64 5.10 -12.20 4.06
N SER A 65 5.11 -11.30 5.03
CA SER A 65 4.86 -9.87 4.84
C SER A 65 5.98 -9.21 4.02
N TRP A 66 7.24 -9.62 4.24
CA TRP A 66 8.36 -9.19 3.42
C TRP A 66 8.23 -9.69 1.97
N ASP A 67 7.90 -10.96 1.78
CA ASP A 67 7.69 -11.53 0.45
C ASP A 67 6.56 -10.81 -0.31
N LEU A 68 5.52 -10.39 0.42
CA LEU A 68 4.42 -9.58 -0.11
C LEU A 68 4.89 -8.20 -0.53
N TYR A 69 5.63 -7.52 0.33
CA TYR A 69 6.21 -6.23 0.00
C TYR A 69 7.07 -6.31 -1.28
N VAL A 70 7.98 -7.28 -1.37
CA VAL A 70 8.87 -7.42 -2.53
C VAL A 70 8.09 -7.65 -3.84
N ARG A 71 7.12 -8.57 -3.84
CA ARG A 71 6.38 -8.93 -5.07
C ARG A 71 5.41 -7.85 -5.54
N ALA A 72 4.76 -7.15 -4.60
CA ALA A 72 3.74 -6.14 -4.91
C ALA A 72 4.36 -4.75 -5.16
N TRP A 73 5.36 -4.32 -4.37
CA TRP A 73 6.00 -3.01 -4.55
C TRP A 73 7.13 -3.02 -5.57
N ARG A 74 7.76 -4.19 -5.80
CA ARG A 74 8.88 -4.37 -6.74
C ARG A 74 9.95 -3.28 -6.62
N PRO A 75 10.45 -2.98 -5.41
CA PRO A 75 11.45 -1.94 -5.22
C PRO A 75 12.73 -2.31 -5.99
N GLY A 76 13.38 -1.33 -6.62
CA GLY A 76 14.61 -1.59 -7.38
C GLY A 76 15.71 -2.24 -6.53
N LYS A 77 15.98 -1.68 -5.35
CA LYS A 77 16.84 -2.29 -4.33
C LYS A 77 16.05 -2.44 -3.02
N PRO A 78 15.53 -3.63 -2.70
CA PRO A 78 14.80 -3.82 -1.44
C PRO A 78 15.73 -3.62 -0.24
N HIS A 79 15.33 -2.79 0.72
CA HIS A 79 16.09 -2.48 1.93
C HIS A 79 15.51 -3.22 3.14
N ARG A 80 15.95 -4.46 3.37
CA ARG A 80 15.38 -5.34 4.40
C ARG A 80 15.39 -4.74 5.80
N ASN A 81 16.55 -4.25 6.27
CA ASN A 81 16.68 -3.69 7.62
C ASN A 81 15.74 -2.50 7.86
N ARG A 82 15.58 -1.62 6.85
CA ARG A 82 14.66 -0.48 6.94
C ARG A 82 13.21 -0.95 6.99
N TRP A 83 12.86 -1.95 6.19
CA TRP A 83 11.51 -2.50 6.19
C TRP A 83 11.18 -3.19 7.52
N ASP A 84 12.11 -3.97 8.08
CA ASP A 84 11.91 -4.64 9.38
C ASP A 84 11.67 -3.61 10.51
N ALA A 85 12.43 -2.50 10.51
CA ALA A 85 12.23 -1.41 11.46
C ALA A 85 10.84 -0.76 11.32
N CYS A 86 10.39 -0.52 10.09
CA CYS A 86 9.04 0.00 9.83
C CYS A 86 7.94 -1.00 10.22
N TYR A 87 8.15 -2.31 9.98
CA TYR A 87 7.20 -3.34 10.36
C TYR A 87 7.04 -3.42 11.88
N ALA A 88 8.14 -3.37 12.63
CA ALA A 88 8.10 -3.33 14.09
C ALA A 88 7.29 -2.13 14.61
N GLN A 89 7.55 -0.92 14.08
CA GLN A 89 6.77 0.27 14.45
C GLN A 89 5.28 0.13 14.15
N ALA A 90 4.92 -0.49 13.03
CA ALA A 90 3.53 -0.76 12.68
C ALA A 90 2.86 -1.75 13.66
N MET A 91 3.60 -2.77 14.13
CA MET A 91 3.12 -3.71 15.14
C MET A 91 2.92 -3.02 16.50
N ASP A 92 3.83 -2.14 16.90
CA ASP A 92 3.69 -1.35 18.13
C ASP A 92 2.45 -0.45 18.09
N ALA A 93 2.21 0.21 16.94
CA ALA A 93 1.01 1.03 16.74
C ALA A 93 -0.28 0.21 16.84
N LEU A 94 -0.30 -0.98 16.23
CA LEU A 94 -1.47 -1.87 16.27
C LEU A 94 -1.79 -2.32 17.71
N VAL A 95 -0.77 -2.61 18.52
CA VAL A 95 -0.96 -2.97 19.93
C VAL A 95 -1.52 -1.78 20.73
N GLY A 96 -1.06 -0.57 20.44
CA GLY A 96 -1.58 0.66 21.05
C GLY A 96 -3.06 0.89 20.75
N GLU A 97 -3.49 0.68 19.50
CA GLU A 97 -4.90 0.82 19.08
C GLU A 97 -5.82 -0.19 19.74
N LEU A 98 -5.36 -1.43 20.00
CA LEU A 98 -6.16 -2.46 20.68
C LEU A 98 -6.28 -2.25 22.19
N SER A 99 -5.46 -1.37 22.76
CA SER A 99 -5.40 -1.08 24.19
C SER A 99 -6.18 0.18 24.59
N THR A 100 -6.83 0.84 23.62
CA THR A 100 -7.59 2.10 23.79
C THR A 100 -9.06 1.87 23.50
#